data_AF-A0A1H8TNA3-F1
#
_entry.id   AF-A0A1H8TNA3-F1
#
_cell.length_a   1.000
_cell.length_b   1.000
_cell.length_c   1.000
_cell.angle_alpha   90.00
_cell.angle_beta   90.00
_cell.angle_gamma   90.00
#
_symmetry.space_group_name_H-M   'P 1'
#
loop_
_entity.id
_entity.type
_entity.pdbx_description
1 polymer ?
#
loop_
_entity_poly.entity_id
_entity_poly.type
_entity_poly.pdbx_seq_one_letter_code
_entity_poly.pdbx_strand_id
1 'polypeptide(L)'
;MPARAPLSYAPGVSLTDLSFGFRDESQRRRVQAVVHDRLADDRDQQECRCLMRFWWQLSMRYSEVTAEQLAANVSRAKLDTIEALIQAIRTSHAAIDAWVTDAERAFGLIDDRGFWAALERDF
;
A
#
# COMPACT_ATOMS: atom_id res chain seq x y z
N MET A 1 20.08 -16.64 9.54
CA MET A 1 18.95 -15.80 9.07
C MET A 1 18.87 -16.02 7.57
N PRO A 2 17.83 -16.66 7.00
CA PRO A 2 17.75 -16.76 5.56
C PRO A 2 17.30 -15.40 4.99
N ALA A 3 18.11 -14.85 4.09
CA ALA A 3 17.75 -13.71 3.29
C ALA A 3 16.48 -14.06 2.49
N ARG A 4 15.42 -13.27 2.63
CA ARG A 4 14.25 -13.33 1.75
C ARG A 4 14.74 -13.08 0.33
N ALA A 5 14.61 -14.07 -0.54
CA ALA A 5 14.87 -13.90 -1.97
C ALA A 5 13.95 -12.79 -2.50
N PRO A 6 14.45 -11.85 -3.33
CA PRO A 6 13.57 -10.92 -4.01
C PRO A 6 12.66 -11.76 -4.92
N LEU A 7 11.35 -11.64 -4.72
CA LEU A 7 10.37 -12.22 -5.62
C LEU A 7 10.60 -11.58 -7.00
N SER A 8 11.22 -12.33 -7.91
CA SER A 8 11.35 -11.93 -9.30
C SER A 8 9.94 -11.90 -9.86
N TYR A 9 9.35 -10.72 -9.98
CA TYR A 9 7.95 -10.55 -10.33
C TYR A 9 7.70 -11.08 -11.74
N ALA A 10 6.84 -12.09 -11.87
CA ALA A 10 6.44 -12.63 -13.16
C ALA A 10 5.55 -11.62 -13.88
N PRO A 11 5.85 -11.22 -15.14
CA PRO A 11 4.98 -10.34 -15.91
C PRO A 11 3.59 -10.99 -16.06
N GLY A 12 2.53 -10.23 -15.79
CA GLY A 12 1.13 -10.67 -15.99
C GLY A 12 0.30 -10.97 -14.75
N VAL A 13 0.79 -10.73 -13.53
CA VAL A 13 -0.05 -10.84 -12.33
C VAL A 13 -1.07 -9.70 -12.33
N SER A 14 -2.30 -10.04 -12.72
CA SER A 14 -3.44 -9.14 -12.57
C SER A 14 -3.60 -8.75 -11.10
N LEU A 15 -3.98 -7.50 -10.84
CA LEU A 15 -4.29 -6.98 -9.51
C LEU A 15 -5.80 -6.71 -9.37
N THR A 16 -6.61 -7.17 -10.32
CA THR A 16 -8.07 -6.96 -10.33
C THR A 16 -8.81 -7.84 -9.32
N ASP A 17 -8.17 -8.92 -8.87
CA ASP A 17 -8.71 -9.89 -7.91
C ASP A 17 -8.64 -9.41 -6.45
N LEU A 18 -7.82 -8.39 -6.16
CA LEU A 18 -7.49 -8.00 -4.78
C LEU A 18 -8.71 -7.61 -3.95
N SER A 19 -9.73 -6.98 -4.56
CA SER A 19 -10.92 -6.54 -3.84
C SER A 19 -11.76 -7.69 -3.27
N PHE A 20 -11.55 -8.93 -3.72
CA PHE A 20 -12.26 -10.11 -3.22
C PHE A 20 -11.55 -10.82 -2.04
N GLY A 21 -10.30 -10.48 -1.74
CA GLY A 21 -9.52 -11.19 -0.71
C GLY A 21 -9.74 -10.68 0.72
N PHE A 22 -10.58 -9.66 0.92
CA PHE A 22 -10.88 -9.11 2.23
C PHE A 22 -12.05 -9.85 2.90
N ARG A 23 -11.95 -10.05 4.21
CA ARG A 23 -13.04 -10.65 5.02
C ARG A 23 -14.31 -9.81 4.97
N ASP A 24 -14.12 -8.50 5.12
CA ASP A 24 -15.17 -7.50 5.27
C ASP A 24 -14.65 -6.11 4.91
N GLU A 25 -15.56 -5.15 4.82
CA GLU A 25 -15.22 -3.77 4.51
C GLU A 25 -14.30 -3.12 5.55
N SER A 26 -14.40 -3.52 6.83
CA SER A 26 -13.57 -2.96 7.89
C SER A 26 -12.10 -3.35 7.71
N GLN A 27 -11.83 -4.61 7.35
CA GLN A 27 -10.47 -5.07 7.05
C GLN A 27 -9.90 -4.34 5.83
N ARG A 28 -10.70 -4.18 4.76
CA ARG A 28 -10.29 -3.40 3.59
C ARG A 28 -9.96 -1.94 3.95
N ARG A 29 -10.81 -1.28 4.73
CA ARG A 29 -10.60 0.11 5.19
C ARG A 29 -9.32 0.26 6.01
N ARG A 30 -8.99 -0.73 6.86
CA ARG A 30 -7.72 -0.72 7.61
C ARG A 30 -6.50 -0.80 6.70
N VAL A 31 -6.52 -1.68 5.70
CA VAL A 31 -5.45 -1.76 4.71
C VAL A 31 -5.34 -0.45 3.92
N GLN A 32 -6.47 0.09 3.48
CA GLN A 32 -6.52 1.38 2.80
C GLN A 32 -5.96 2.52 3.65
N ALA A 33 -6.25 2.56 4.95
CA ALA A 33 -5.67 3.55 5.87
C ALA A 33 -4.15 3.40 5.95
N VAL A 34 -3.61 2.19 6.06
CA VAL A 34 -2.14 1.98 6.05
C VAL A 34 -1.51 2.48 4.75
N VAL A 35 -2.09 2.14 3.60
CA VAL A 35 -1.56 2.58 2.31
C VAL A 35 -1.59 4.11 2.19
N HIS A 36 -2.70 4.75 2.58
CA HIS A 36 -2.86 6.20 2.52
C HIS A 36 -1.99 6.93 3.55
N ASP A 37 -2.14 6.61 4.83
CA ASP A 37 -1.58 7.38 5.95
C ASP A 37 -0.09 7.10 6.20
N ARG A 38 0.46 6.00 5.64
CA ARG A 38 1.83 5.56 5.96
C ARG A 38 2.70 5.27 4.74
N LEU A 39 2.11 4.87 3.61
CA LEU A 39 2.87 4.57 2.40
C LEU A 39 2.81 5.71 1.37
N ALA A 40 1.65 6.32 1.14
CA ALA A 40 1.41 7.35 0.12
C ALA A 40 1.94 8.74 0.54
N ASP A 41 3.26 8.83 0.66
CA ASP A 41 3.99 10.03 1.08
C ASP A 41 4.07 11.06 -0.04
N ASP A 42 3.55 12.26 0.19
CA ASP A 42 3.45 13.33 -0.79
C ASP A 42 4.79 14.00 -1.16
N ARG A 43 5.85 13.71 -0.39
CA ARG A 43 7.22 14.18 -0.68
C ARG A 43 7.74 13.67 -2.03
N ASP A 44 7.27 12.51 -2.48
CA ASP A 44 7.48 12.02 -3.84
C ASP A 44 6.13 11.89 -4.55
N GLN A 45 5.81 12.91 -5.37
CA GLN A 45 4.55 12.97 -6.09
C GLN A 45 4.34 11.81 -7.07
N GLN A 46 5.41 11.22 -7.60
CA GLN A 46 5.28 10.11 -8.54
C GLN A 46 4.93 8.81 -7.79
N GLU A 47 5.65 8.54 -6.71
CA GLU A 47 5.38 7.41 -5.82
C GLU A 47 3.98 7.54 -5.20
N CYS A 48 3.63 8.70 -4.65
CA CYS A 48 2.31 8.97 -4.07
C CYS A 48 1.18 8.72 -5.07
N ARG A 49 1.27 9.26 -6.30
CA ARG A 49 0.25 9.02 -7.33
C ARG A 49 0.12 7.55 -7.69
N CYS A 50 1.23 6.82 -7.76
CA CYS A 50 1.21 5.38 -8.03
C CYS A 50 0.52 4.61 -6.89
N LEU A 51 0.84 4.93 -5.64
CA LEU A 51 0.25 4.32 -4.45
C LEU A 51 -1.24 4.66 -4.29
N MET A 52 -1.66 5.88 -4.64
CA MET A 52 -3.07 6.26 -4.62
C MET A 52 -3.88 5.49 -5.66
N ARG A 53 -3.33 5.21 -6.85
CA ARG A 53 -3.99 4.33 -7.84
C ARG A 53 -4.13 2.90 -7.31
N PHE A 54 -3.07 2.37 -6.69
CA PHE A 54 -3.13 1.07 -6.02
C PHE A 54 -4.19 1.05 -4.91
N TRP A 55 -4.24 2.10 -4.09
CA TRP A 55 -5.21 2.27 -3.01
C TRP A 55 -6.66 2.21 -3.50
N TRP A 56 -6.97 2.89 -4.62
CA TRP A 56 -8.28 2.83 -5.27
C TRP A 56 -8.60 1.41 -5.72
N GLN A 57 -7.62 0.74 -6.30
CA GLN A 57 -7.77 -0.61 -6.83
C GLN A 57 -8.10 -1.67 -5.77
N LEU A 58 -7.71 -1.47 -4.51
CA LEU A 58 -8.11 -2.35 -3.40
C LEU A 58 -9.64 -2.41 -3.20
N SER A 59 -10.37 -1.41 -3.69
CA SER A 59 -11.83 -1.34 -3.62
C SER A 59 -12.54 -1.50 -4.95
N MET A 60 -11.82 -1.41 -6.07
CA MET A 60 -12.38 -1.44 -7.42
C MET A 60 -12.28 -2.83 -8.08
N ARG A 61 -13.05 -3.02 -9.15
CA ARG A 61 -13.06 -4.25 -9.98
C ARG A 61 -12.25 -4.11 -11.27
N TYR A 62 -11.58 -2.99 -11.47
CA TYR A 62 -10.81 -2.70 -12.67
C TYR A 62 -9.39 -2.26 -12.30
N SER A 63 -8.47 -2.35 -13.25
CA SER A 63 -7.05 -2.07 -13.01
C SER A 63 -6.76 -0.59 -13.19
N GLU A 64 -6.24 0.05 -12.15
CA GLU A 64 -5.73 1.44 -12.15
C GLU A 64 -4.21 1.48 -12.24
N VAL A 65 -3.55 0.43 -11.72
CA VAL A 65 -2.09 0.29 -11.74
C VAL A 65 -1.70 -1.16 -11.96
N THR A 66 -0.63 -1.37 -12.74
CA THR A 66 -0.03 -2.70 -12.90
C THR A 66 1.09 -2.91 -11.90
N ALA A 67 1.45 -4.16 -11.67
CA ALA A 67 2.59 -4.45 -10.81
C ALA A 67 3.92 -3.92 -11.35
N GLU A 68 4.10 -3.88 -12.67
CA GLU A 68 5.27 -3.26 -13.30
C GLU A 68 5.32 -1.76 -13.00
N GLN A 69 4.18 -1.08 -13.03
CA GLN A 69 4.09 0.33 -12.65
C GLN A 69 4.44 0.52 -11.17
N LEU A 70 4.01 -0.36 -10.27
CA LEU A 70 4.44 -0.32 -8.86
C LEU A 70 5.95 -0.49 -8.74
N ALA A 71 6.52 -1.50 -9.39
CA ALA A 71 7.95 -1.78 -9.32
C ALA A 71 8.82 -0.63 -9.88
N ALA A 72 8.33 0.09 -10.88
CA ALA A 72 9.06 1.19 -11.51
C ALA A 72 8.94 2.53 -10.77
N ASN A 73 7.88 2.73 -9.97
CA ASN A 73 7.55 4.05 -9.40
C ASN A 73 7.55 4.08 -7.87
N VAL A 74 7.71 2.94 -7.20
CA VAL A 74 7.71 2.84 -5.75
C VAL A 74 9.08 2.44 -5.25
N SER A 75 9.55 3.14 -4.21
CA SER A 75 10.78 2.82 -3.50
C SER A 75 10.79 1.37 -3.02
N ARG A 76 11.98 0.76 -2.99
CA ARG A 76 12.13 -0.66 -2.71
C ARG A 76 11.44 -1.11 -1.43
N ALA A 77 11.60 -0.35 -0.35
CA ALA A 77 11.00 -0.68 0.95
C ALA A 77 9.46 -0.71 0.91
N LYS A 78 8.84 0.27 0.24
CA LYS A 78 7.38 0.33 0.09
C LYS A 78 6.88 -0.72 -0.90
N LEU A 79 7.65 -0.99 -1.97
CA LEU A 79 7.34 -2.06 -2.92
C LEU A 79 7.33 -3.43 -2.24
N ASP A 80 8.37 -3.77 -1.48
CA ASP A 80 8.44 -5.04 -0.74
C ASP A 80 7.23 -5.17 0.23
N THR A 81 6.78 -4.06 0.80
CA THR A 81 5.59 -4.01 1.68
C THR A 81 4.29 -4.24 0.91
N ILE A 82 4.16 -3.68 -0.30
CA ILE A 82 2.99 -3.88 -1.17
C ILE A 82 2.94 -5.30 -1.71
N GLU A 83 4.10 -5.86 -2.08
CA GLU A 83 4.19 -7.27 -2.49
C GLU A 83 3.73 -8.20 -1.36
N ALA A 84 4.14 -7.91 -0.12
CA ALA A 84 3.67 -8.64 1.05
C ALA A 84 2.15 -8.51 1.25
N LEU A 85 1.56 -7.34 0.99
CA LEU A 85 0.11 -7.14 1.02
C LEU A 85 -0.60 -8.00 -0.03
N ILE A 86 -0.13 -7.96 -1.28
CA ILE A 86 -0.72 -8.73 -2.39
C ILE A 86 -0.72 -10.22 -2.05
N GLN A 87 0.39 -10.72 -1.50
CA GLN A 87 0.47 -12.11 -1.04
C GLN A 87 -0.48 -12.39 0.13
N ALA A 88 -0.56 -11.48 1.11
CA ALA A 88 -1.46 -11.63 2.25
C ALA A 88 -2.93 -11.73 1.81
N ILE A 89 -3.37 -10.83 0.92
CA ILE A 89 -4.72 -10.81 0.33
C ILE A 89 -5.06 -12.15 -0.32
N ARG A 90 -4.10 -12.76 -1.03
CA ARG A 90 -4.29 -14.05 -1.72
C ARG A 90 -4.17 -15.26 -0.80
N THR A 91 -3.62 -15.09 0.39
CA THR A 91 -3.34 -16.19 1.31
C THR A 91 -4.47 -16.36 2.32
N SER A 92 -4.74 -15.34 3.15
CA SER A 92 -5.76 -15.43 4.19
C SER A 92 -6.06 -14.08 4.85
N HIS A 93 -7.25 -13.95 5.44
CA HIS A 93 -7.61 -12.78 6.24
C HIS A 93 -6.66 -12.54 7.43
N ALA A 94 -6.16 -13.61 8.07
CA ALA A 94 -5.21 -13.47 9.17
C ALA A 94 -3.85 -12.93 8.70
N ALA A 95 -3.42 -13.27 7.48
CA ALA A 95 -2.21 -12.71 6.88
C ALA A 95 -2.37 -11.20 6.61
N ILE A 96 -3.56 -10.75 6.23
CA ILE A 96 -3.85 -9.32 6.05
C ILE A 96 -3.75 -8.58 7.39
N ASP A 97 -4.32 -9.14 8.46
CA ASP A 97 -4.26 -8.52 9.80
C ASP A 97 -2.81 -8.45 10.33
N ALA A 98 -2.00 -9.47 10.05
CA ALA A 98 -0.57 -9.47 10.35
C ALA A 98 0.18 -8.40 9.53
N TRP A 99 -0.12 -8.31 8.22
CA TRP A 99 0.47 -7.30 7.35
C TRP A 99 0.17 -5.88 7.84
N VAL A 100 -1.07 -5.60 8.27
CA VAL A 100 -1.44 -4.30 8.84
C VAL A 100 -0.52 -4.00 10.03
N THR A 101 -0.43 -4.91 10.99
CA THR A 101 0.39 -4.74 12.19
C THR A 101 1.87 -4.48 11.87
N ASP A 102 2.43 -5.22 10.90
CA ASP A 102 3.83 -5.10 10.51
C ASP A 102 4.10 -3.78 9.78
N ALA A 103 3.22 -3.39 8.84
CA ALA A 103 3.33 -2.13 8.12
C ALA A 103 3.17 -0.93 9.06
N GLU A 104 2.26 -1.02 10.04
CA GLU A 104 2.09 0.01 11.06
C GLU A 104 3.30 0.18 11.98
N ARG A 105 4.09 -0.87 12.16
CA ARG A 105 5.33 -0.81 12.93
C ARG A 105 6.50 -0.28 12.08
N ALA A 106 6.53 -0.64 10.79
CA ALA A 106 7.62 -0.29 9.89
C ALA A 106 7.55 1.14 9.36
N PHE A 107 6.34 1.68 9.17
CA PHE A 107 6.11 3.01 8.62
C PHE A 107 5.36 3.88 9.62
N GLY A 108 5.97 5.01 9.97
CA GLY A 108 5.32 6.05 10.76
C GLY A 108 4.15 6.67 10.01
N LEU A 109 3.25 7.31 10.75
CA LEU A 109 2.22 8.15 10.15
C LEU A 109 2.89 9.29 9.38
N ILE A 110 2.46 9.49 8.14
CA ILE A 110 2.82 10.65 7.34
C ILE A 110 2.04 11.83 7.91
N ASP A 111 2.76 12.81 8.42
CA ASP A 111 2.17 14.04 8.93
C ASP A 111 1.90 14.99 7.77
N ASP A 112 0.64 15.29 7.50
CA ASP A 112 0.24 16.23 6.46
C ASP A 112 0.64 17.65 6.91
N ARG A 113 1.74 18.18 6.32
CA ARG A 113 2.19 19.56 6.64
C ARG A 113 1.16 20.62 6.27
N GLY A 114 0.13 20.31 5.49
CA GLY A 114 -1.01 21.21 5.28
C GLY A 114 -1.68 21.62 6.59
N PHE A 115 -1.66 20.75 7.60
CA PHE A 115 -2.18 21.03 8.94
C PHE A 115 -1.30 22.02 9.72
N TRP A 116 0.02 21.84 9.70
CA TRP A 116 0.96 22.74 10.38
C TRP A 116 1.08 24.11 9.70
N ALA A 117 1.06 24.16 8.37
CA ALA A 117 1.10 25.42 7.62
C ALA A 117 -0.17 26.27 7.78
N ALA A 118 -1.32 25.63 8.07
CA ALA A 118 -2.54 26.33 8.46
C ALA A 118 -2.46 26.85 9.91
N LEU A 119 -1.91 26.05 10.84
CA LEU A 119 -1.71 26.45 12.23
C LEU A 119 -0.67 27.58 12.40
N GLU A 120 0.40 27.61 11.61
CA GLU A 120 1.40 28.70 11.62
C GLU A 120 0.86 30.03 11.08
N ARG A 121 -0.29 30.05 10.40
CA ARG A 121 -0.92 31.29 9.92
C ARG A 121 -1.88 31.93 10.92
N ASP A 122 -2.18 31.24 12.02
CA ASP A 122 -3.10 31.69 13.07
C ASP A 122 -2.36 32.14 14.36
N PHE A 123 -1.03 32.29 14.33
CA PHE A 123 -0.20 32.86 15.42
C PHE A 123 0.58 34.10 14.98
#